data_AF-A0A3B1E5L7-F1
#
_entry.id   AF-A0A3B1E5L7-F1
#
_cell.length_a   1.000
_cell.length_b   1.000
_cell.length_c   1.000
_cell.angle_alpha   90.00
_cell.angle_beta   90.00
_cell.angle_gamma   90.00
#
_symmetry.space_group_name_H-M   'P 1'
#
loop_
_entity.id
_entity.type
_entity.pdbx_description
1 polymer ?
#
loop_
_entity_poly.entity_id
_entity_poly.type
_entity_poly.pdbx_seq_one_letter_code
_entity_poly.pdbx_strand_id
1 'polypeptide(L)'
;MSSLNSKIYLKWPNDFYIDDKKVGGTITELNNGLLYCGIGLNVVSVNDSFGTLDIKIVNINEFLNNYFKALENYPSWKKIISKFKIEFHDKDYFCNKLFKDAVLQNDGSLIINKKKVFSLR
;
A
#
# COMPACT_ATOMS: atom_id res chain seq x y z
N MET A 1 -7.33 -7.04 2.32
CA MET A 1 -6.65 -7.83 3.37
C MET A 1 -7.08 -7.41 4.77
N SER A 2 -7.38 -6.14 5.04
CA SER A 2 -7.95 -5.71 6.33
C SER A 2 -9.26 -6.44 6.68
N SER A 3 -10.08 -6.82 5.69
CA SER A 3 -11.27 -7.66 5.86
C SER A 3 -10.97 -9.10 6.31
N LEU A 4 -9.70 -9.52 6.25
CA LEU A 4 -9.19 -10.81 6.71
C LEU A 4 -8.41 -10.66 8.03
N ASN A 5 -8.58 -9.53 8.74
CA ASN A 5 -7.89 -9.19 9.98
C ASN A 5 -6.36 -9.06 9.89
N SER A 6 -5.82 -8.83 8.68
CA SER A 6 -4.41 -8.47 8.51
C SER A 6 -4.13 -7.06 9.02
N LYS A 7 -2.99 -6.87 9.68
CA LYS A 7 -2.45 -5.58 10.15
C LYS A 7 -1.68 -4.83 9.06
N ILE A 8 -1.65 -5.36 7.84
CA ILE A 8 -0.97 -4.74 6.71
C ILE A 8 -1.45 -3.31 6.48
N TYR A 9 -0.52 -2.41 6.24
CA TYR A 9 -0.80 -1.02 5.90
C TYR A 9 0.01 -0.59 4.67
N LEU A 10 -0.48 0.45 3.99
CA LEU A 10 0.22 1.03 2.85
C LEU A 10 1.22 2.08 3.36
N LYS A 11 2.51 1.85 3.10
CA LYS A 11 3.54 2.86 3.24
C LYS A 11 3.70 3.59 1.91
N TRP A 12 3.58 4.91 1.96
CA TRP A 12 3.77 5.74 0.76
C TRP A 12 5.16 5.51 0.15
N PRO A 13 5.29 5.43 -1.19
CA PRO A 13 4.21 5.61 -2.17
C PRO A 13 3.41 4.36 -2.54
N ASN A 14 3.96 3.16 -2.32
CA ASN A 14 3.45 1.95 -2.98
C ASN A 14 3.83 0.64 -2.27
N ASP A 15 4.35 0.72 -1.04
CA ASP A 15 4.86 -0.45 -0.35
C ASP A 15 3.87 -0.95 0.70
N PHE A 16 3.83 -2.26 0.90
CA PHE A 16 3.04 -2.86 1.97
C PHE A 16 3.92 -3.21 3.15
N TYR A 17 3.49 -2.82 4.34
CA TYR A 17 4.21 -3.03 5.58
C TYR A 17 3.33 -3.68 6.64
N ILE A 18 3.97 -4.46 7.51
CA ILE A 18 3.44 -4.89 8.80
C ILE A 18 4.51 -4.49 9.82
N ASP A 19 4.10 -3.72 10.82
CA ASP A 19 5.02 -3.04 11.74
C ASP A 19 6.13 -2.31 10.96
N ASP A 20 7.41 -2.58 11.22
CA ASP A 20 8.54 -1.94 10.54
C ASP A 20 9.06 -2.71 9.32
N LYS A 21 8.45 -3.84 8.95
CA LYS A 21 8.93 -4.71 7.88
C LYS A 21 8.09 -4.60 6.62
N LYS A 22 8.78 -4.46 5.48
CA LYS A 22 8.17 -4.55 4.15
C LYS A 22 7.74 -6.00 3.87
N VAL A 23 6.49 -6.18 3.51
CA VAL A 23 5.87 -7.48 3.18
C VAL A 23 5.49 -7.60 1.70
N GLY A 24 5.66 -6.52 0.93
CA GLY A 24 5.34 -6.48 -0.49
C GLY A 24 5.26 -5.06 -1.04
N GLY A 25 4.68 -4.91 -2.21
CA GLY A 25 4.39 -3.61 -2.80
C GLY A 25 3.76 -3.70 -4.18
N THR A 26 3.50 -2.55 -4.78
CA THR A 26 2.94 -2.45 -6.13
C THR A 26 3.87 -1.75 -7.11
N ILE A 27 3.66 -2.02 -8.39
CA ILE A 27 4.23 -1.25 -9.49
C ILE A 27 3.15 -1.04 -10.53
N THR A 28 3.11 0.15 -11.12
CA THR A 28 2.14 0.47 -12.17
C THR A 28 2.85 1.04 -13.39
N GLU A 29 2.42 0.66 -14.58
CA GLU A 29 2.91 1.17 -15.84
C GLU A 29 1.73 1.53 -16.74
N LEU A 30 1.74 2.74 -17.32
CA LEU A 30 0.75 3.17 -18.31
C LEU A 30 1.38 3.06 -19.69
N ASN A 31 0.87 2.14 -20.51
CA ASN A 31 1.37 1.94 -21.87
C ASN A 31 0.18 1.77 -22.83
N ASN A 32 0.16 2.56 -23.91
CA ASN A 32 -0.91 2.55 -24.91
C ASN A 32 -2.33 2.68 -24.34
N GLY A 33 -2.50 3.51 -23.30
CA GLY A 33 -3.79 3.71 -22.63
C GLY A 33 -4.23 2.56 -21.71
N LEU A 34 -3.41 1.51 -21.57
CA LEU A 34 -3.62 0.41 -20.64
C LEU A 34 -2.76 0.62 -19.38
N LEU A 35 -3.40 0.47 -18.22
CA LEU A 35 -2.72 0.51 -16.92
C LEU A 35 -2.40 -0.91 -16.46
N TYR A 36 -1.13 -1.24 -16.42
CA TYR A 36 -0.63 -2.51 -15.89
C TYR A 36 -0.33 -2.35 -14.41
N CYS A 37 -0.93 -3.20 -13.58
CA CYS A 37 -0.76 -3.17 -12.12
C CYS A 37 -0.10 -4.47 -11.65
N GLY A 38 1.18 -4.41 -11.27
CA GLY A 38 1.89 -5.50 -10.61
C GLY A 38 1.77 -5.41 -9.10
N ILE A 39 1.51 -6.54 -8.44
CA ILE A 39 1.43 -6.66 -6.98
C ILE A 39 2.32 -7.83 -6.55
N GLY A 40 3.29 -7.55 -5.68
CA GLY A 40 4.14 -8.57 -5.05
C GLY A 40 3.88 -8.66 -3.55
N LEU A 41 3.78 -9.89 -3.03
CA LEU A 41 3.53 -10.16 -1.61
C LEU A 41 4.38 -11.35 -1.14
N ASN A 42 4.98 -11.21 0.03
CA ASN A 42 5.70 -12.28 0.72
C ASN A 42 4.69 -13.12 1.50
N VAL A 43 4.22 -14.22 0.89
CA VAL A 43 3.20 -15.10 1.48
C VAL A 43 3.76 -16.24 2.33
N VAL A 44 5.07 -16.50 2.21
CA VAL A 44 5.80 -17.53 2.98
C VAL A 44 7.03 -16.88 3.60
N SER A 45 7.28 -17.17 4.87
CA SER A 45 8.47 -16.70 5.57
C SER A 45 9.69 -17.51 5.11
N VAL A 46 10.74 -16.80 4.70
CA VAL A 46 12.01 -17.39 4.28
C VAL A 46 13.06 -17.21 5.37
N ASN A 47 13.11 -16.03 6.00
CA ASN A 47 13.93 -15.71 7.16
C ASN A 47 13.44 -14.40 7.83
N ASP A 48 14.06 -14.02 8.94
CA ASP A 48 13.67 -12.84 9.72
C ASP A 48 14.05 -11.49 9.09
N SER A 49 14.85 -11.48 8.02
CA SER A 49 15.26 -10.25 7.32
C SER A 49 14.14 -9.65 6.47
N PHE A 50 13.09 -10.43 6.15
CA PHE A 50 11.98 -9.98 5.33
C PHE A 50 10.66 -10.06 6.09
N GLY A 51 9.79 -9.07 5.87
CA GLY A 51 8.41 -9.16 6.35
C GLY A 51 7.66 -10.25 5.58
N THR A 52 6.76 -10.94 6.27
CA THR A 52 5.82 -11.90 5.68
C THR A 52 4.40 -11.48 6.03
N LEU A 53 3.45 -11.76 5.15
CA LEU A 53 2.03 -11.53 5.40
C LEU A 53 1.59 -12.25 6.69
N ASP A 54 0.82 -11.56 7.53
CA ASP A 54 0.35 -12.02 8.85
C ASP A 54 -0.95 -12.85 8.80
N ILE A 55 -1.40 -13.19 7.60
CA ILE A 55 -2.54 -14.06 7.36
C ILE A 55 -2.11 -15.26 6.53
N LYS A 56 -2.65 -16.43 6.88
CA LYS A 56 -2.43 -17.65 6.10
C LYS A 56 -3.39 -17.68 4.93
N ILE A 57 -2.85 -17.68 3.71
CA ILE A 57 -3.64 -17.92 2.50
C ILE A 57 -3.83 -19.44 2.36
N VAL A 58 -5.04 -19.92 2.63
CA VAL A 58 -5.38 -21.34 2.51
C VAL A 58 -5.71 -21.72 1.07
N ASN A 59 -6.40 -20.82 0.34
CA ASN A 59 -6.78 -21.01 -1.05
C ASN A 59 -6.46 -19.76 -1.87
N ILE A 60 -5.47 -19.88 -2.78
CA ILE A 60 -5.02 -18.75 -3.60
C ILE A 60 -6.08 -18.28 -4.60
N ASN A 61 -6.89 -19.19 -5.13
CA ASN A 61 -7.94 -18.84 -6.10
C ASN A 61 -9.05 -18.02 -5.42
N GLU A 62 -9.44 -18.40 -4.21
CA GLU A 62 -10.40 -17.63 -3.42
C GLU A 62 -9.86 -16.23 -3.08
N PHE A 63 -8.59 -16.16 -2.67
CA PHE A 63 -7.92 -14.90 -2.38
C PHE A 63 -7.92 -13.95 -3.59
N LEU A 64 -7.55 -14.46 -4.77
CA LEU A 64 -7.55 -13.69 -6.02
C LEU A 64 -8.97 -13.29 -6.45
N ASN A 65 -9.94 -14.19 -6.34
CA ASN A 65 -11.34 -13.88 -6.65
C ASN A 65 -11.90 -12.77 -5.77
N ASN A 66 -11.55 -12.76 -4.47
CA ASN A 66 -11.95 -11.69 -3.57
C ASN A 66 -11.30 -10.36 -3.94
N TYR A 67 -10.05 -10.37 -4.40
CA TYR A 67 -9.39 -9.18 -4.94
C TYR A 67 -10.08 -8.65 -6.19
N PHE A 68 -10.39 -9.50 -7.18
CA PHE A 68 -11.08 -9.09 -8.40
C PHE A 68 -12.49 -8.54 -8.13
N LYS A 69 -13.26 -9.16 -7.22
CA LYS A 69 -14.57 -8.62 -6.80
C LYS A 69 -14.48 -7.23 -6.16
N ALA A 70 -13.42 -6.98 -5.40
CA ALA A 70 -13.17 -5.67 -4.81
C ALA A 70 -12.76 -4.63 -5.86
N LEU A 71 -12.06 -5.04 -6.93
CA LEU A 71 -11.74 -4.19 -8.08
C LEU A 71 -12.97 -3.84 -8.90
N GLU A 72 -13.89 -4.78 -9.12
CA GLU A 72 -15.14 -4.52 -9.86
C GLU A 72 -16.04 -3.50 -9.15
N ASN A 73 -16.00 -3.47 -7.82
CA ASN A 73 -16.78 -2.56 -6.97
C ASN A 73 -15.88 -1.52 -6.27
N TYR A 74 -14.95 -0.93 -7.02
CA TYR A 74 -13.95 -0.06 -6.43
C TYR A 74 -14.56 1.22 -5.84
N PRO A 75 -14.14 1.64 -4.63
CA PRO A 75 -14.56 2.90 -4.05
C PRO A 75 -14.01 4.09 -4.86
N SER A 76 -14.71 5.22 -4.82
CA SER A 76 -14.20 6.45 -5.46
C SER A 76 -12.83 6.85 -4.91
N TRP A 77 -12.00 7.45 -5.76
CA TRP A 77 -10.68 7.95 -5.36
C TRP A 77 -10.76 8.85 -4.11
N LYS A 78 -11.77 9.72 -4.03
CA LYS A 78 -12.03 10.56 -2.86
C LYS A 78 -12.17 9.74 -1.57
N LYS A 79 -12.86 8.60 -1.62
CA LYS A 79 -13.02 7.71 -0.46
C LYS A 79 -11.71 6.98 -0.13
N ILE A 80 -10.97 6.56 -1.15
CA ILE A 80 -9.65 5.92 -0.98
C ILE A 80 -8.67 6.87 -0.32
N ILE A 81 -8.45 8.06 -0.90
CA ILE A 81 -7.45 9.01 -0.40
C ILE A 81 -7.81 9.55 0.98
N SER A 82 -9.10 9.74 1.30
CA SER A 82 -9.52 10.15 2.64
C SER A 82 -9.19 9.10 3.71
N LYS A 83 -9.38 7.80 3.42
CA LYS A 83 -8.97 6.73 4.34
C LYS A 83 -7.46 6.67 4.48
N PHE A 84 -6.76 6.73 3.35
CA PHE A 84 -5.30 6.66 3.34
C PHE A 84 -4.66 7.83 4.09
N LYS A 85 -5.23 9.03 4.04
CA LYS A 85 -4.78 10.17 4.87
C LYS A 85 -4.83 9.90 6.36
N ILE A 86 -5.88 9.23 6.84
CA ILE A 86 -6.00 8.87 8.26
C ILE A 86 -4.88 7.89 8.63
N GLU A 87 -4.69 6.84 7.84
CA GLU A 87 -3.63 5.84 8.05
C GLU A 87 -2.21 6.42 7.93
N PHE A 88 -1.99 7.32 6.98
CA PHE A 88 -0.70 7.96 6.73
C PHE A 88 -0.24 8.77 7.95
N HIS A 89 -1.14 9.51 8.60
CA HIS A 89 -0.80 10.30 9.79
C HIS A 89 -0.73 9.45 11.08
N ASP A 90 -1.52 8.38 11.19
CA ASP A 90 -1.48 7.47 12.36
C ASP A 90 -0.21 6.60 12.38
N LYS A 91 0.23 6.16 11.19
CA LYS A 91 1.40 5.27 11.01
C LYS A 91 2.69 6.03 10.72
N ASP A 92 2.69 7.36 10.86
CA ASP A 92 3.85 8.25 10.68
C ASP A 92 5.02 7.89 11.61
N TYR A 93 4.76 7.09 12.66
CA TYR A 93 5.78 6.55 13.57
C TYR A 93 6.82 5.63 12.91
N PHE A 94 6.49 4.94 11.81
CA PHE A 94 7.39 3.98 11.15
C PHE A 94 8.02 4.52 9.86
N CYS A 95 7.56 5.67 9.40
CA CYS A 95 8.00 6.31 8.18
C CYS A 95 9.15 7.25 8.52
N ASN A 96 10.37 6.86 8.15
CA ASN A 96 11.58 7.69 8.02
C ASN A 96 11.42 9.16 8.42
N LYS A 97 12.32 9.69 9.27
CA LYS A 97 12.40 11.13 9.68
C LYS A 97 12.16 12.15 8.54
N LEU A 98 12.43 11.78 7.28
CA LEU A 98 12.12 12.56 6.08
C LEU A 98 10.65 12.97 5.92
N PHE A 99 9.70 12.21 6.49
CA PHE A 99 8.27 12.41 6.30
C PHE A 99 7.57 13.16 7.44
N LYS A 100 8.31 13.55 8.48
CA LYS A 100 7.74 14.16 9.69
C LYS A 100 6.91 15.42 9.42
N ASP A 101 7.24 16.16 8.36
CA ASP A 101 6.52 17.37 7.93
C ASP A 101 5.81 17.16 6.57
N ALA A 102 5.64 15.91 6.13
CA ALA A 102 5.01 15.59 4.86
C ALA A 102 3.48 15.71 4.94
N VAL A 103 2.88 16.42 3.98
CA VAL A 103 1.42 16.55 3.90
C VAL A 103 0.91 15.80 2.68
N LEU A 104 0.13 14.74 2.90
CA LEU A 104 -0.51 13.97 1.84
C LEU A 104 -1.63 14.77 1.15
N GLN A 105 -1.53 14.90 -0.16
CA GLN A 105 -2.44 15.65 -1.01
C GLN A 105 -3.57 14.78 -1.55
N ASN A 106 -4.59 15.42 -2.13
CA ASN A 106 -5.75 14.72 -2.69
C ASN A 106 -5.44 13.92 -3.95
N ASP A 107 -4.31 14.14 -4.62
CA ASP A 107 -3.86 13.38 -5.79
C ASP A 107 -2.87 12.27 -5.44
N GLY A 108 -2.64 12.02 -4.14
CA GLY A 108 -1.71 10.99 -3.67
C GLY A 108 -0.24 11.44 -3.58
N SER A 109 0.07 12.67 -4.00
CA SER A 109 1.41 13.25 -3.81
C SER A 109 1.65 13.72 -2.38
N LEU A 110 2.92 13.92 -2.01
CA LEU A 110 3.30 14.55 -0.75
C LEU A 110 3.81 15.97 -1.00
N ILE A 111 3.50 16.89 -0.09
CA ILE A 111 4.23 18.16 0.03
C ILE A 111 5.26 17.99 1.14
N ILE A 112 6.54 18.14 0.80
CA ILE A 112 7.67 18.07 1.73
C ILE A 112 8.53 19.32 1.49
N ASN A 113 8.80 20.12 2.52
CA ASN A 113 9.57 21.36 2.39
C ASN A 113 9.06 22.29 1.27
N LYS A 114 7.73 22.46 1.17
CA LYS A 114 7.03 23.23 0.12
C LYS A 114 7.23 22.70 -1.31
N LYS A 115 7.82 21.52 -1.49
CA LYS A 115 7.96 20.85 -2.79
C LYS A 115 6.98 19.69 -2.90
N LYS A 116 6.38 19.54 -4.07
CA LYS A 116 5.47 18.43 -4.38
C LYS A 116 6.28 17.24 -4.89
N VAL A 117 6.04 16.06 -4.33
CA VAL A 117 6.77 14.82 -4.62
C VAL A 117 5.77 13.71 -4.91
N PHE A 118 5.96 12.99 -6.02
CA PHE A 118 5.06 11.92 -6.48
C PHE A 118 5.62 10.52 -6.22
N SER A 119 6.94 10.40 -6.03
CA SER A 119 7.60 9.19 -5.61
C SER A 119 8.97 9.53 -4.99
N LEU A 120 9.56 8.60 -4.23
CA LEU A 120 10.97 8.70 -3.80
C LEU A 120 11.97 8.13 -4.83
N ARG A 121 11.48 7.63 -5.97
CA ARG A 121 12.33 7.11 -7.05
C ARG A 121 12.81 8.24 -7.94
#